data_AF-A0A7K7D4X0-F1
#
_entry.id   AF-A0A7K7D4X0-F1
#
_cell.length_a   1.000
_cell.length_b   1.000
_cell.length_c   1.000
_cell.angle_alpha   90.00
_cell.angle_beta   90.00
_cell.angle_gamma   90.00
#
_symmetry.space_group_name_H-M   'P 1'
#
loop_
_entity.id
_entity.type
_entity.pdbx_description
1 polymer ?
#
loop_
_entity_poly.entity_id
_entity_poly.type
_entity_poly.pdbx_seq_one_letter_code
_entity_poly.pdbx_strand_id
1 'polypeptide(L)'
;VRRLLELHVLKLVAVYTVWVALEEVSVMNFLLVLLWTLAVPYCRFRHMASCLSTVWTCIIIVCKMLYQLEVVDPHEYFSNCTQPLPNGTNLTPEELGNSTLYRGPVDPANWFGIRKGFPNWGYVKNHLQVLLLLVFEAVVYRRQQYHRKQHQLVAPVTETVFEDISREHLDLSLGNCAKYFINYFYYKF
;
A
#
# COMPACT_ATOMS: atom_id res chain seq x y z
N VAL A 1 -20.77 0.47 12.01
CA VAL A 1 -19.35 0.09 11.77
C VAL A 1 -19.17 -0.82 10.55
N ARG A 2 -19.80 -1.99 10.47
CA ARG A 2 -19.63 -2.94 9.35
C ARG A 2 -19.81 -2.31 7.95
N ARG A 3 -20.87 -1.52 7.76
CA ARG A 3 -21.16 -0.82 6.49
C ARG A 3 -20.12 0.24 6.14
N LEU A 4 -19.72 1.06 7.10
CA LEU A 4 -18.65 2.06 6.93
C LEU A 4 -17.36 1.38 6.48
N LEU A 5 -17.01 0.26 7.13
CA LEU A 5 -15.82 -0.50 6.80
C LEU A 5 -15.90 -1.09 5.38
N GLU A 6 -17.04 -1.63 4.95
CA GLU A 6 -17.24 -2.12 3.58
C GLU A 6 -16.99 -1.06 2.50
N LEU A 7 -17.37 0.19 2.77
CA LEU A 7 -17.23 1.31 1.83
C LEU A 7 -15.81 1.91 1.84
N HIS A 8 -15.17 1.96 3.00
CA HIS A 8 -13.90 2.68 3.19
C HIS A 8 -12.66 1.80 3.25
N VAL A 9 -12.79 0.47 3.39
CA VAL A 9 -11.63 -0.43 3.53
C VAL A 9 -10.67 -0.32 2.34
N LEU A 10 -11.18 -0.19 1.11
CA LEU A 10 -10.33 -0.09 -0.07
C LEU A 10 -9.48 1.18 -0.09
N LYS A 11 -10.05 2.31 0.36
CA LYS A 11 -9.31 3.58 0.50
C LYS A 11 -8.21 3.46 1.55
N LEU A 12 -8.50 2.80 2.68
CA LEU A 12 -7.54 2.56 3.75
C LEU A 12 -6.37 1.70 3.24
N VAL A 13 -6.66 0.59 2.54
CA VAL A 13 -5.62 -0.28 1.97
C VAL A 13 -4.76 0.52 0.98
N ALA A 14 -5.36 1.28 0.06
CA ALA A 14 -4.63 2.07 -0.92
C ALA A 14 -3.72 3.14 -0.29
N VAL A 15 -4.21 3.87 0.71
CA VAL A 15 -3.40 4.89 1.40
C VAL A 15 -2.24 4.24 2.14
N TYR A 16 -2.49 3.12 2.82
CA TYR A 16 -1.46 2.43 3.59
C TYR A 16 -0.39 1.77 2.70
N THR A 17 -0.78 1.17 1.57
CA THR A 17 0.17 0.58 0.63
C THR A 17 1.09 1.63 0.01
N VAL A 18 0.54 2.80 -0.36
CA VAL A 18 1.32 3.93 -0.85
C VAL A 18 2.23 4.48 0.25
N TRP A 19 1.75 4.61 1.48
CA TRP A 19 2.58 5.02 2.62
C TRP A 19 3.81 4.12 2.79
N VAL A 20 3.62 2.80 2.80
CA VAL A 20 4.71 1.81 2.90
C VAL A 20 5.68 1.92 1.72
N ALA A 21 5.18 2.17 0.51
CA ALA A 21 6.02 2.35 -0.67
C ALA A 21 6.84 3.66 -0.65
N LEU A 22 6.37 4.69 0.06
CA LEU A 22 7.11 5.94 0.26
C LEU A 22 8.17 5.82 1.36
N GLU A 23 7.90 5.02 2.39
CA GLU A 23 8.86 4.74 3.46
C GLU A 23 10.08 3.95 2.94
N GLU A 24 9.85 3.02 2.01
CA GLU A 24 10.90 2.24 1.35
C GLU A 24 10.78 2.36 -0.17
N VAL A 25 11.51 3.31 -0.75
CA VAL A 25 11.52 3.52 -2.20
C VAL A 25 12.28 2.38 -2.88
N SER A 26 11.58 1.56 -3.66
CA SER A 26 12.16 0.44 -4.40
C SER A 26 11.38 0.08 -5.66
N VAL A 27 12.03 -0.60 -6.60
CA VAL A 27 11.38 -1.12 -7.82
C VAL A 27 10.25 -2.09 -7.48
N MET A 28 10.44 -2.95 -6.48
CA MET A 28 9.41 -3.90 -6.05
C MET A 28 8.16 -3.18 -5.51
N ASN A 29 8.33 -2.10 -4.75
CA ASN A 29 7.21 -1.31 -4.22
C ASN A 29 6.55 -0.43 -5.29
N PHE A 30 7.27 -0.02 -6.34
CA PHE A 30 6.71 0.75 -7.44
C PHE A 30 5.54 0.03 -8.11
N LEU A 31 5.60 -1.29 -8.26
CA LEU A 31 4.48 -2.07 -8.82
C LEU A 31 3.22 -2.00 -7.95
N LEU A 32 3.36 -1.97 -6.61
CA LEU A 32 2.21 -1.74 -5.71
C LEU A 32 1.62 -0.35 -5.93
N VAL A 33 2.45 0.68 -6.02
CA VAL A 33 2.00 2.06 -6.30
C VAL A 33 1.26 2.13 -7.64
N LEU A 34 1.78 1.49 -8.68
CA LEU A 34 1.13 1.43 -10.00
C LEU A 34 -0.25 0.75 -9.93
N LEU A 35 -0.35 -0.40 -9.25
CA LEU A 35 -1.62 -1.11 -9.09
C LEU A 35 -2.66 -0.24 -8.38
N TRP A 36 -2.28 0.45 -7.30
CA TRP A 36 -3.21 1.27 -6.51
C TRP A 36 -3.57 2.60 -7.16
N THR A 37 -2.64 3.24 -7.85
CA THR A 37 -2.92 4.47 -8.63
C THR A 37 -3.90 4.22 -9.77
N LEU A 38 -3.87 3.03 -10.40
CA LEU A 38 -4.86 2.61 -11.38
C LEU A 38 -6.19 2.15 -10.73
N ALA A 39 -6.15 1.51 -9.57
CA ALA A 39 -7.35 1.02 -8.89
C ALA A 39 -8.28 2.13 -8.36
N VAL A 40 -7.72 3.27 -7.97
CA VAL A 40 -8.50 4.41 -7.44
C VAL A 40 -9.49 4.95 -8.48
N PRO A 41 -9.08 5.35 -9.69
CA PRO A 41 -9.98 5.86 -10.73
C PRO A 41 -10.80 4.74 -11.41
N TYR A 42 -10.21 3.57 -11.66
CA TYR A 42 -10.87 2.49 -12.42
C TYR A 42 -11.56 1.48 -11.48
N CYS A 43 -12.83 1.73 -11.15
CA CYS A 43 -13.60 0.89 -10.21
C CYS A 43 -13.62 -0.61 -10.57
N ARG A 44 -13.66 -0.95 -11.87
CA ARG A 44 -13.65 -2.35 -12.34
C ARG A 44 -12.32 -3.06 -12.06
N PHE A 45 -11.22 -2.31 -11.97
CA PHE A 45 -9.88 -2.84 -11.74
C PHE A 45 -9.61 -3.12 -10.25
N ARG A 46 -10.39 -2.54 -9.34
CA ARG A 46 -10.18 -2.60 -7.88
C ARG A 46 -10.00 -4.02 -7.34
N HIS A 47 -10.88 -4.95 -7.72
CA HIS A 47 -10.80 -6.33 -7.24
C HIS A 47 -9.52 -7.01 -7.75
N MET A 48 -9.20 -6.82 -9.04
CA MET A 48 -8.00 -7.38 -9.64
C MET A 48 -6.73 -6.79 -9.00
N ALA A 49 -6.71 -5.48 -8.73
CA ALA A 49 -5.62 -4.81 -8.06
C ALA A 49 -5.37 -5.36 -6.65
N SER A 50 -6.42 -5.62 -5.86
CA SER A 50 -6.28 -6.25 -4.53
C SER A 50 -5.67 -7.65 -4.63
N CYS A 51 -6.17 -8.49 -5.54
CA CYS A 51 -5.63 -9.83 -5.77
C CYS A 51 -4.16 -9.79 -6.22
N LEU A 52 -3.83 -8.97 -7.22
CA LEU A 52 -2.46 -8.81 -7.71
C LEU A 52 -1.53 -8.26 -6.64
N SER A 53 -1.99 -7.28 -5.85
CA SER A 53 -1.23 -6.72 -4.73
C SER A 53 -0.94 -7.77 -3.65
N THR A 54 -1.89 -8.67 -3.38
CA THR A 54 -1.71 -9.76 -2.41
C THR A 54 -0.62 -10.72 -2.87
N VAL A 55 -0.71 -11.20 -4.12
CA VAL A 55 0.31 -12.10 -4.70
C VAL A 55 1.67 -11.42 -4.71
N TRP A 56 1.73 -10.16 -5.16
CA TRP A 56 2.98 -9.42 -5.24
C TRP A 56 3.62 -9.15 -3.87
N THR A 57 2.80 -8.81 -2.87
CA THR A 57 3.29 -8.62 -1.49
C THR A 57 3.87 -9.90 -0.93
N CYS A 58 3.24 -11.06 -1.20
CA CYS A 58 3.79 -12.36 -0.83
C CYS A 58 5.14 -12.62 -1.51
N ILE A 59 5.28 -12.31 -2.80
CA ILE A 59 6.56 -12.42 -3.52
C ILE A 59 7.62 -11.56 -2.85
N ILE A 60 7.32 -10.28 -2.53
CA ILE A 60 8.27 -9.40 -1.83
C ILE A 60 8.71 -10.00 -0.50
N ILE A 61 7.76 -10.48 0.32
CA ILE A 61 8.06 -11.09 1.61
C ILE A 61 8.99 -12.29 1.44
N VAL A 62 8.68 -13.20 0.51
CA VAL A 62 9.51 -14.38 0.24
C VAL A 62 10.91 -13.99 -0.22
N CYS A 63 11.03 -13.07 -1.18
CA CYS A 63 12.31 -12.57 -1.67
C CYS A 63 13.13 -11.93 -0.53
N LYS A 64 12.51 -11.08 0.29
CA LYS A 64 13.18 -10.42 1.42
C LYS A 64 13.66 -11.44 2.46
N MET A 65 12.87 -12.47 2.75
CA MET A 65 13.23 -13.53 3.71
C MET A 65 14.33 -14.44 3.18
N LEU A 66 14.26 -14.85 1.91
CA LEU A 66 15.30 -15.67 1.28
C LEU A 66 16.66 -14.95 1.28
N TYR A 67 16.67 -13.64 1.04
CA TYR A 67 17.91 -12.85 1.04
C TYR A 67 18.55 -12.70 2.44
N GLN A 68 17.80 -12.96 3.53
CA GLN A 68 18.38 -12.97 4.88
C GLN A 68 19.13 -14.26 5.23
N LEU A 69 19.07 -15.29 4.38
CA LEU A 69 19.78 -16.55 4.64
C LEU A 69 21.30 -16.33 4.68
N GLU A 70 21.99 -17.11 5.53
CA GLU A 70 23.44 -17.01 5.68
C GLU A 70 24.20 -17.29 4.39
N VAL A 71 23.64 -18.16 3.53
CA VAL A 71 24.20 -18.55 2.23
C VAL A 71 24.38 -17.38 1.26
N VAL A 72 23.58 -16.32 1.40
CA VAL A 72 23.66 -15.15 0.51
C VAL A 72 24.62 -14.14 1.12
N ASP A 73 25.84 -14.02 0.60
CA ASP A 73 26.81 -13.00 1.05
C ASP A 73 26.78 -11.76 0.14
N PRO A 74 26.32 -10.59 0.62
CA PRO A 74 26.34 -9.35 -0.15
C PRO A 74 27.75 -8.93 -0.62
N HIS A 75 28.80 -9.35 0.09
CA HIS A 75 30.18 -9.00 -0.28
C HIS A 75 30.63 -9.55 -1.63
N GLU A 76 30.04 -10.66 -2.09
CA GLU A 76 30.34 -11.23 -3.41
C GLU A 76 29.71 -10.42 -4.57
N TYR A 77 28.66 -9.65 -4.28
CA TYR A 77 27.87 -8.94 -5.30
C TYR A 77 28.09 -7.42 -5.30
N PHE A 78 28.77 -6.88 -4.28
CA PHE A 78 29.06 -5.47 -4.20
C PHE A 78 29.92 -5.00 -5.38
N SER A 79 29.47 -3.92 -6.01
CA SER A 79 30.22 -3.24 -7.06
C SER A 79 30.79 -1.95 -6.51
N ASN A 80 32.12 -1.79 -6.62
CA ASN A 80 32.77 -0.54 -6.22
C ASN A 80 32.85 0.39 -7.43
N CYS A 81 32.23 1.57 -7.33
CA CYS A 81 32.27 2.57 -8.39
C CYS A 81 33.54 3.41 -8.28
N THR A 82 34.37 3.40 -9.33
CA THR A 82 35.56 4.25 -9.39
C THR A 82 35.18 5.71 -9.53
N GLN A 83 35.79 6.57 -8.71
CA GLN A 83 35.54 8.02 -8.77
C GLN A 83 35.98 8.57 -10.14
N PRO A 84 35.14 9.37 -10.81
CA PRO A 84 35.50 10.01 -12.07
C PRO A 84 36.63 11.03 -11.89
N LEU A 85 37.35 11.33 -12.98
CA LEU A 85 38.35 12.40 -12.98
C LEU A 85 37.68 13.76 -12.73
N PRO A 86 38.41 14.75 -12.18
CA PRO A 86 37.86 16.08 -11.84
C PRO A 86 37.24 16.83 -13.03
N ASN A 87 37.65 16.52 -14.26
CA ASN A 87 37.12 17.14 -15.49
C ASN A 87 35.96 16.36 -16.12
N GLY A 88 35.57 15.22 -15.53
CA GLY A 88 34.53 14.34 -16.07
C GLY A 88 33.12 14.66 -15.58
N THR A 89 32.98 15.39 -14.46
CA THR A 89 31.70 15.75 -13.86
C THR A 89 31.69 17.19 -13.36
N ASN A 90 30.51 17.82 -13.32
CA ASN A 90 30.33 19.17 -12.77
C ASN A 90 30.19 19.19 -11.23
N LEU A 91 30.46 18.06 -10.57
CA LEU A 91 30.28 17.91 -9.12
C LEU A 91 31.57 18.24 -8.40
N THR A 92 31.46 18.90 -7.25
CA THR A 92 32.63 19.12 -6.38
C THR A 92 33.13 17.79 -5.78
N PRO A 93 34.41 17.67 -5.42
CA PRO A 93 34.94 16.45 -4.80
C PRO A 93 34.19 16.04 -3.52
N GLU A 94 33.71 17.02 -2.75
CA GLU A 94 32.94 16.80 -1.51
C GLU A 94 31.53 16.27 -1.80
N GLU A 95 30.84 16.81 -2.80
CA GLU A 95 29.53 16.30 -3.25
C GLU A 95 29.66 14.90 -3.83
N LEU A 96 30.75 14.64 -4.57
CA LEU A 96 31.04 13.34 -5.14
C LEU A 96 31.24 12.30 -4.03
N GLY A 97 32.06 12.60 -3.02
CA GLY A 97 32.30 11.73 -1.87
C GLY A 97 31.06 11.47 -1.00
N ASN A 98 30.12 12.42 -0.97
CA ASN A 98 28.85 12.27 -0.25
C ASN A 98 27.74 11.58 -1.07
N SER A 99 27.92 11.39 -2.38
CA SER A 99 26.94 10.71 -3.23
C SER A 99 26.76 9.23 -2.87
N THR A 100 25.59 8.68 -3.19
CA THR A 100 25.28 7.26 -2.92
C THR A 100 26.17 6.29 -3.69
N LEU A 101 26.68 6.68 -4.86
CA LEU A 101 27.49 5.81 -5.72
C LEU A 101 28.96 5.76 -5.31
N TYR A 102 29.52 6.87 -4.83
CA TYR A 102 30.98 6.97 -4.58
C TYR A 102 31.36 6.98 -3.10
N ARG A 103 30.37 6.96 -2.18
CA ARG A 103 30.62 6.87 -0.73
C ARG A 103 31.09 5.49 -0.28
N GLY A 104 30.73 4.43 -1.00
CA GLY A 104 31.06 3.06 -0.63
C GLY A 104 30.59 2.04 -1.67
N PRO A 105 30.86 0.74 -1.43
CA PRO A 105 30.41 -0.33 -2.31
C PRO A 105 28.88 -0.33 -2.43
N VAL A 106 28.39 -0.42 -3.67
CA VAL A 106 26.96 -0.41 -3.97
C VAL A 106 26.45 -1.83 -4.15
N ASP A 107 25.35 -2.14 -3.48
CA ASP A 107 24.58 -3.36 -3.71
C ASP A 107 23.56 -3.16 -4.84
N PRO A 108 23.66 -3.87 -5.98
CA PRO A 108 22.65 -3.81 -7.02
C PRO A 108 21.25 -4.24 -6.53
N ALA A 109 21.17 -5.16 -5.56
CA ALA A 109 19.90 -5.66 -5.04
C ALA A 109 19.15 -4.60 -4.22
N ASN A 110 19.88 -3.66 -3.62
CA ASN A 110 19.28 -2.58 -2.83
C ASN A 110 18.37 -1.68 -3.70
N TRP A 111 18.70 -1.48 -4.98
CA TRP A 111 17.83 -0.74 -5.91
C TRP A 111 16.48 -1.43 -6.15
N PHE A 112 16.47 -2.77 -6.17
CA PHE A 112 15.25 -3.56 -6.24
C PHE A 112 14.47 -3.56 -4.91
N GLY A 113 15.04 -3.07 -3.81
CA GLY A 113 14.43 -3.10 -2.48
C GLY A 113 14.72 -4.38 -1.70
N ILE A 114 15.85 -5.02 -1.99
CA ILE A 114 16.34 -6.19 -1.27
C ILE A 114 17.67 -5.81 -0.63
N ARG A 115 17.72 -5.84 0.70
CA ARG A 115 18.94 -5.62 1.48
C ARG A 115 19.06 -6.66 2.58
N LYS A 116 20.29 -7.04 2.91
CA LYS A 116 20.59 -7.86 4.09
C LYS A 116 20.61 -6.93 5.30
N GLY A 117 19.80 -7.20 6.32
CA GLY A 117 19.64 -6.27 7.43
C GLY A 117 19.10 -6.93 8.69
N PHE A 118 19.77 -6.70 9.81
CA PHE A 118 19.30 -7.07 11.14
C PHE A 118 18.68 -5.84 11.83
N PRO A 119 17.52 -5.96 12.51
CA PRO A 119 16.73 -7.18 12.74
C PRO A 119 15.72 -7.51 11.62
N ASN A 120 15.60 -8.79 11.27
CA ASN A 120 14.75 -9.29 10.17
C ASN A 120 13.26 -8.92 10.32
N TRP A 121 12.76 -8.88 11.55
CA TRP A 121 11.35 -8.55 11.84
C TRP A 121 10.98 -7.16 11.34
N GLY A 122 11.78 -6.14 11.67
CA GLY A 122 11.49 -4.76 11.30
C GLY A 122 11.45 -4.56 9.79
N TYR A 123 12.28 -5.31 9.06
CA TYR A 123 12.41 -5.21 7.61
C TYR A 123 11.21 -5.77 6.83
N VAL A 124 10.54 -6.78 7.38
CA VAL A 124 9.41 -7.45 6.72
C VAL A 124 8.06 -7.02 7.30
N LYS A 125 8.05 -6.39 8.49
CA LYS A 125 6.86 -5.92 9.20
C LYS A 125 5.94 -5.06 8.34
N ASN A 126 6.47 -4.11 7.59
CA ASN A 126 5.65 -3.19 6.79
C ASN A 126 4.87 -3.95 5.69
N HIS A 127 5.55 -4.84 4.95
CA HIS A 127 4.90 -5.70 3.94
C HIS A 127 3.93 -6.72 4.56
N LEU A 128 4.22 -7.23 5.76
CA LEU A 128 3.26 -8.07 6.50
C LEU A 128 2.01 -7.30 6.90
N GLN A 129 2.13 -6.05 7.34
CA GLN A 129 0.97 -5.20 7.65
C GLN A 129 0.13 -4.91 6.41
N VAL A 130 0.77 -4.68 5.26
CA VAL A 130 0.07 -4.57 3.97
C VAL A 130 -0.69 -5.85 3.64
N LEU A 131 -0.05 -7.01 3.76
CA LEU A 131 -0.68 -8.31 3.53
C LEU A 131 -1.88 -8.54 4.46
N LEU A 132 -1.72 -8.23 5.75
CA LEU A 132 -2.81 -8.33 6.74
C LEU A 132 -3.99 -7.43 6.38
N LEU A 133 -3.74 -6.21 5.90
CA LEU A 133 -4.81 -5.30 5.47
C LEU A 133 -5.52 -5.78 4.20
N LEU A 134 -4.80 -6.36 3.24
CA LEU A 134 -5.38 -6.99 2.05
C LEU A 134 -6.27 -8.19 2.43
N VAL A 135 -5.80 -9.05 3.33
CA VAL A 135 -6.60 -10.17 3.84
C VAL A 135 -7.81 -9.65 4.61
N PHE A 136 -7.64 -8.60 5.41
CA PHE A 136 -8.74 -7.97 6.14
C PHE A 136 -9.81 -7.41 5.18
N GLU A 137 -9.43 -6.76 4.09
CA GLU A 137 -10.34 -6.31 3.03
C GLU A 137 -11.18 -7.46 2.47
N ALA A 138 -10.55 -8.58 2.10
CA ALA A 138 -11.26 -9.78 1.65
C ALA A 138 -12.22 -10.35 2.71
N VAL A 139 -11.80 -10.38 3.99
CA VAL A 139 -12.63 -10.85 5.11
C VAL A 139 -13.86 -9.96 5.29
N VAL A 140 -13.72 -8.65 5.16
CA VAL A 140 -14.83 -7.69 5.27
C VAL A 140 -15.85 -7.97 4.18
N TYR A 141 -15.43 -8.07 2.91
CA TYR A 141 -16.35 -8.36 1.81
C TYR A 141 -17.03 -9.73 1.96
N ARG A 142 -16.28 -10.77 2.34
CA ARG A 142 -16.85 -12.10 2.58
C ARG A 142 -17.88 -12.11 3.71
N ARG A 143 -17.58 -11.43 4.82
CA ARG A 143 -18.50 -11.35 5.96
C ARG A 143 -19.79 -10.61 5.61
N GLN A 144 -19.71 -9.56 4.78
CA GLN A 144 -20.89 -8.85 4.28
C GLN A 144 -21.74 -9.73 3.35
N GLN A 145 -21.11 -10.45 2.43
CA GLN A 145 -21.80 -11.40 1.56
C GLN A 145 -22.51 -12.49 2.35
N TYR A 146 -21.84 -13.06 3.36
CA TYR A 146 -22.42 -14.08 4.23
C TYR A 146 -23.64 -13.55 4.99
N HIS A 147 -23.51 -12.36 5.61
CA HIS A 147 -24.61 -11.72 6.33
C HIS A 147 -25.83 -11.46 5.45
N ARG A 148 -25.63 -10.98 4.21
CA ARG A 148 -26.71 -10.76 3.24
C ARG A 148 -27.42 -12.06 2.87
N LYS A 149 -26.67 -13.13 2.61
CA LYS A 149 -27.25 -14.45 2.30
C LYS A 149 -28.06 -15.02 3.46
N GLN A 150 -27.55 -14.92 4.69
CA GLN A 150 -28.22 -15.44 5.87
C GLN A 150 -29.56 -14.75 6.14
N HIS A 151 -29.62 -13.43 5.94
CA HIS A 151 -30.82 -12.62 6.20
C HIS A 151 -31.66 -12.34 4.94
N GLN A 152 -31.32 -12.95 3.80
CA GLN A 152 -31.98 -12.72 2.50
C GLN A 152 -32.07 -11.23 2.11
N LEU A 153 -31.05 -10.45 2.48
CA LEU A 153 -30.98 -9.01 2.21
C LEU A 153 -30.41 -8.76 0.81
N VAL A 154 -31.02 -7.82 0.09
CA VAL A 154 -30.51 -7.34 -1.20
C VAL A 154 -29.31 -6.43 -0.97
N ALA A 155 -28.37 -6.41 -1.91
CA ALA A 155 -27.28 -5.44 -1.87
C ALA A 155 -27.87 -4.03 -2.00
N PRO A 156 -27.60 -3.12 -1.04
CA PRO A 156 -28.18 -1.77 -1.07
C PRO A 156 -27.69 -1.02 -2.31
N VAL A 157 -28.65 -0.38 -2.98
CA VAL A 157 -28.44 0.38 -4.23
C VAL A 157 -27.62 1.64 -3.96
N THR A 158 -27.74 2.20 -2.76
CA THR A 158 -27.01 3.39 -2.33
C THR A 158 -25.76 3.01 -1.52
N GLU A 159 -24.61 3.58 -1.89
CA GLU A 159 -23.34 3.46 -1.16
C GLU A 159 -23.32 4.32 0.13
N THR A 160 -24.45 4.39 0.84
CA THR A 160 -24.61 5.16 2.08
C THR A 160 -24.42 4.29 3.32
N VAL A 161 -24.13 4.93 4.45
CA VAL A 161 -23.96 4.27 5.76
C VAL A 161 -25.31 4.10 6.45
N PHE A 162 -26.15 5.14 6.41
CA PHE A 162 -27.52 5.13 6.93
C PHE A 162 -28.52 5.19 5.78
N GLU A 163 -29.22 4.10 5.52
CA GLU A 163 -30.16 4.02 4.39
C GLU A 163 -31.44 4.84 4.63
N ASP A 164 -31.85 5.00 5.90
CA ASP A 164 -33.10 5.67 6.29
C ASP A 164 -33.03 7.22 6.19
N ILE A 165 -31.86 7.80 5.91
CA ILE A 165 -31.66 9.25 5.94
C ILE A 165 -31.51 9.81 4.54
N SER A 166 -32.58 10.49 4.09
CA SER A 166 -32.64 11.26 2.85
C SER A 166 -32.47 12.77 3.08
N ARG A 167 -32.47 13.57 2.00
CA ARG A 167 -32.42 15.04 2.06
C ARG A 167 -33.58 15.65 2.85
N GLU A 168 -34.75 15.01 2.83
CA GLU A 168 -35.96 15.45 3.53
C GLU A 168 -35.77 15.40 5.06
N HIS A 169 -34.92 14.49 5.53
CA HIS A 169 -34.67 14.29 6.95
C HIS A 169 -33.63 15.27 7.52
N LEU A 170 -32.93 16.04 6.67
CA LEU A 170 -31.86 16.95 7.07
C LEU A 170 -32.33 17.99 8.09
N ASP A 171 -33.52 18.55 7.87
CA ASP A 171 -34.04 19.71 8.59
C ASP A 171 -34.93 19.31 9.79
N LEU A 172 -35.13 18.00 10.03
CA LEU A 172 -36.00 17.48 11.09
C LEU A 172 -35.34 17.48 12.47
N SER A 173 -34.04 17.22 12.56
CA SER A 173 -33.31 17.21 13.84
C SER A 173 -31.80 17.29 13.63
N LEU A 174 -31.09 17.75 14.68
CA LEU A 174 -29.62 17.78 14.69
C LEU A 174 -29.01 16.38 14.47
N GLY A 175 -29.63 15.34 15.03
CA GLY A 175 -29.19 13.96 14.86
C GLY A 175 -29.32 13.45 13.42
N ASN A 176 -30.45 13.75 12.76
CA ASN A 176 -30.65 13.40 11.35
C ASN A 176 -29.74 14.22 10.44
N CYS A 177 -29.50 15.48 10.78
CA CYS A 177 -28.55 16.34 10.10
C CYS A 177 -27.12 15.76 10.10
N ALA A 178 -26.63 15.34 11.28
CA ALA A 178 -25.33 14.70 11.40
C ALA A 178 -25.23 13.40 10.56
N LYS A 179 -26.26 12.56 10.59
CA LYS A 179 -26.31 11.32 9.76
C LYS A 179 -26.31 11.63 8.26
N TYR A 180 -27.04 12.66 7.83
CA TYR A 180 -27.06 13.09 6.43
C TYR A 180 -25.67 13.57 5.99
N PHE A 181 -24.99 14.38 6.79
CA PHE A 181 -23.62 14.79 6.50
C PHE A 181 -22.67 13.60 6.45
N ILE A 182 -22.75 12.63 7.37
CA ILE A 182 -21.90 11.42 7.30
C ILE A 182 -22.08 10.67 5.97
N ASN A 183 -23.30 10.58 5.45
CA ASN A 183 -23.57 9.93 4.16
C ASN A 183 -23.09 10.75 2.95
N TYR A 184 -23.31 12.06 2.95
CA TYR A 184 -23.19 12.90 1.74
C TYR A 184 -22.14 14.02 1.83
N PHE A 185 -21.25 13.99 2.84
CA PHE A 185 -20.24 15.03 3.03
C PHE A 185 -19.40 15.27 1.76
N TYR A 186 -18.73 14.22 1.28
CA TYR A 186 -17.89 14.27 0.07
C TYR A 186 -18.69 14.43 -1.24
N TYR A 187 -19.99 14.15 -1.21
CA TYR A 187 -20.85 14.39 -2.38
C TYR A 187 -21.18 15.88 -2.53
N LYS A 188 -21.26 16.60 -1.40
CA LYS A 188 -21.68 18.01 -1.38
C LYS A 188 -20.50 18.99 -1.35
N PHE A 189 -19.41 18.61 -0.69
CA PHE A 189 -18.17 19.38 -0.55
C PHE A 189 -17.02 18.63 -1.21
#